data_AF-A0A562NC36-F1
#
_entry.id   AF-A0A562NC36-F1
#
_cell.length_a   1.000
_cell.length_b   1.000
_cell.length_c   1.000
_cell.angle_alpha   90.00
_cell.angle_beta   90.00
_cell.angle_gamma   90.00
#
_symmetry.space_group_name_H-M   'P 1'
#
loop_
_entity.id
_entity.type
_entity.pdbx_description
1 polymer ?
#
loop_
_entity_poly.entity_id
_entity_poly.type
_entity_poly.pdbx_seq_one_letter_code
_entity_poly.pdbx_strand_id
1 'polypeptide(L)'
;MIRYLLTPDAHRDPYVWAAVLLAHFAIGAMLWPLVGWWVALIYTAFELAQAARVRLLAWDSVLDWCGVMLGAAFVWQIAAGSALMAMAAAVSALCIAVVGWAKRSKPASGHNAQEAQ
;
A
#
# COMPACT_ATOMS: atom_id res chain seq x y z
N MET A 1 -11.07 -16.17 0.99
CA MET A 1 -9.68 -16.32 0.54
C MET A 1 -8.77 -15.15 0.94
N ILE A 2 -9.21 -13.89 0.89
CA ILE A 2 -8.44 -12.69 1.33
C ILE A 2 -7.94 -12.71 2.80
N ARG A 3 -8.64 -13.44 3.69
CA ARG A 3 -8.34 -13.46 5.14
C ARG A 3 -6.96 -14.05 5.48
N TYR A 4 -6.39 -14.86 4.59
CA TYR A 4 -5.05 -15.43 4.76
C TYR A 4 -3.92 -14.53 4.23
N LEU A 5 -4.24 -13.48 3.47
CA LEU A 5 -3.27 -12.52 2.93
C LEU A 5 -3.01 -11.33 3.88
N LEU A 6 -3.85 -11.15 4.90
CA LEU A 6 -3.81 -10.02 5.84
C LEU A 6 -3.21 -10.40 7.21
N THR A 7 -2.57 -11.56 7.33
CA THR A 7 -1.84 -11.92 8.55
C THR A 7 -0.48 -11.22 8.56
N PRO A 8 0.05 -10.85 9.74
CA PRO A 8 1.38 -10.23 9.86
C PRO A 8 2.50 -11.05 9.18
N ASP A 9 2.35 -12.38 9.17
CA ASP A 9 3.29 -13.28 8.50
C ASP A 9 3.17 -13.26 6.97
N ALA A 10 1.96 -13.07 6.41
CA ALA A 10 1.78 -12.91 4.97
C ALA A 10 2.38 -11.59 4.46
N HIS A 11 2.37 -10.52 5.27
CA HIS A 11 2.99 -9.23 4.94
C HIS A 11 4.54 -9.26 4.99
N ARG A 12 5.15 -10.37 5.44
CA ARG A 12 6.59 -10.61 5.28
C ARG A 12 6.94 -11.03 3.85
N ASP A 13 5.99 -11.60 3.11
CA ASP A 13 6.20 -11.92 1.70
C ASP A 13 6.29 -10.61 0.89
N PRO A 14 7.43 -10.36 0.21
CA PRO A 14 7.62 -9.15 -0.56
C PRO A 14 6.59 -9.00 -1.70
N TYR A 15 6.11 -10.10 -2.28
CA TYR A 15 5.10 -10.09 -3.34
C TYR A 15 3.73 -9.73 -2.82
N VAL A 16 3.31 -10.35 -1.71
CA VAL A 16 2.02 -10.02 -1.08
C VAL A 16 2.00 -8.55 -0.68
N TRP A 17 3.09 -8.04 -0.09
CA TRP A 17 3.17 -6.65 0.31
C TRP A 17 3.04 -5.67 -0.87
N ALA A 18 3.77 -5.90 -1.96
CA ALA A 18 3.67 -5.05 -3.15
C ALA A 18 2.29 -5.14 -3.82
N ALA A 19 1.70 -6.34 -3.86
CA ALA A 19 0.36 -6.55 -4.41
C ALA A 19 -0.71 -5.82 -3.60
N VAL A 20 -0.61 -5.79 -2.26
CA VAL A 20 -1.55 -5.06 -1.39
C VAL A 20 -1.48 -3.56 -1.64
N LEU A 21 -0.27 -2.98 -1.72
CA LEU A 21 -0.12 -1.56 -2.03
C LEU A 21 -0.72 -1.19 -3.40
N LEU A 22 -0.46 -2.01 -4.43
CA LEU A 22 -1.02 -1.79 -5.77
C LEU A 22 -2.54 -1.98 -5.80
N ALA A 23 -3.08 -2.90 -5.00
CA ALA A 23 -4.53 -3.04 -4.86
C ALA A 23 -5.14 -1.77 -4.27
N HIS A 24 -4.54 -1.18 -3.24
CA HIS A 24 -4.98 0.09 -2.67
C HIS A 24 -4.85 1.26 -3.65
N PHE A 25 -3.78 1.30 -4.46
CA PHE A 25 -3.68 2.24 -5.58
C PHE A 25 -4.85 2.08 -6.57
N ALA A 26 -5.18 0.86 -6.99
CA ALA A 26 -6.30 0.61 -7.88
C ALA A 26 -7.66 1.01 -7.25
N ILE A 27 -7.85 0.72 -5.95
CA ILE A 27 -9.04 1.13 -5.21
C ILE A 27 -9.19 2.66 -5.22
N GLY A 28 -8.12 3.40 -4.94
CA GLY A 28 -8.11 4.86 -4.98
C GLY A 28 -8.45 5.41 -6.37
N ALA A 29 -7.86 4.84 -7.41
CA ALA A 29 -8.15 5.19 -8.79
C ALA A 29 -9.63 4.96 -9.16
N MET A 30 -10.22 3.85 -8.71
CA MET A 30 -11.63 3.54 -8.95
C MET A 30 -12.59 4.38 -8.12
N LEU A 31 -12.25 4.71 -6.88
CA LEU A 31 -13.10 5.50 -5.99
C LEU A 31 -13.17 6.97 -6.39
N TRP A 32 -12.06 7.54 -6.87
CA TRP A 32 -12.01 8.95 -7.26
C TRP A 32 -13.15 9.41 -8.18
N PRO A 33 -13.46 8.75 -9.31
CA PRO A 33 -14.57 9.17 -10.18
C PRO A 33 -15.96 9.05 -9.51
N LEU A 34 -16.09 8.23 -8.46
CA LEU A 34 -17.37 8.00 -7.78
C LEU A 34 -17.64 9.03 -6.67
N VAL A 35 -16.60 9.38 -5.92
CA VAL A 35 -16.75 10.18 -4.68
C VAL A 35 -15.85 11.43 -4.65
N GLY A 36 -14.96 11.60 -5.62
CA GLY A 36 -14.02 12.72 -5.70
C GLY A 36 -13.23 12.90 -4.41
N TRP A 37 -13.13 14.15 -3.94
CA TRP A 37 -12.42 14.53 -2.72
C TRP A 37 -12.89 13.81 -1.45
N TRP A 38 -14.11 13.25 -1.43
CA TRP A 38 -14.61 12.47 -0.30
C TRP A 38 -13.86 11.15 -0.11
N VAL A 39 -13.09 10.68 -1.11
CA VAL A 39 -12.29 9.44 -1.00
C VAL A 39 -11.39 9.44 0.23
N ALA A 40 -10.80 10.59 0.59
CA ALA A 40 -9.92 10.71 1.75
C ALA A 40 -10.67 10.43 3.05
N LEU A 41 -11.86 11.00 3.22
CA LEU A 41 -12.67 10.84 4.43
C LEU A 41 -13.30 9.45 4.50
N ILE A 42 -13.82 8.95 3.39
CA ILE A 42 -14.44 7.61 3.30
C ILE A 42 -13.39 6.54 3.62
N TYR A 43 -12.20 6.66 3.05
CA TYR A 43 -11.14 5.67 3.26
C TYR A 43 -10.58 5.74 4.70
N THR A 44 -10.45 6.95 5.27
CA THR A 44 -10.05 7.11 6.67
C THR A 44 -11.08 6.48 7.62
N ALA A 45 -12.38 6.65 7.36
CA ALA A 45 -13.43 6.01 8.14
C ALA A 45 -13.41 4.48 8.03
N PHE A 46 -13.09 3.95 6.84
CA PHE A 46 -12.92 2.52 6.61
C PHE A 46 -11.73 1.96 7.41
N GLU A 47 -10.58 2.62 7.38
CA GLU A 47 -9.40 2.25 8.18
C GLU A 47 -9.69 2.28 9.68
N LEU A 48 -10.42 3.29 10.17
CA LEU A 48 -10.81 3.37 11.58
C LEU A 48 -11.73 2.21 11.98
N ALA A 49 -12.68 1.84 11.13
CA ALA A 49 -13.56 0.70 11.34
C ALA A 49 -12.78 -0.64 11.32
N GLN A 50 -11.75 -0.76 10.48
CA GLN A 50 -10.88 -1.92 10.45
C GLN A 50 -9.99 -1.99 11.69
N ALA A 51 -9.39 -0.87 12.12
CA ALA A 51 -8.53 -0.80 13.30
C ALA A 51 -9.25 -1.21 14.59
N ALA A 52 -10.55 -0.95 14.68
CA ALA A 52 -11.40 -1.39 15.79
C ALA A 52 -11.67 -2.91 15.80
N ARG A 53 -11.55 -3.60 14.66
CA ARG A 53 -11.91 -5.02 14.50
C ARG A 53 -10.71 -5.95 14.34
N VAL A 54 -9.65 -5.46 13.73
CA VAL A 54 -8.44 -6.20 13.40
C VAL A 54 -7.29 -5.35 13.92
N ARG A 55 -6.45 -5.93 14.77
CA ARG A 55 -5.33 -5.26 15.41
C ARG A 55 -4.26 -4.95 14.34
N LEU A 56 -4.52 -3.92 13.54
CA LEU A 56 -3.71 -3.54 12.39
C LEU A 56 -2.36 -2.98 12.84
N LEU A 57 -1.32 -3.29 12.06
CA LEU A 57 -0.06 -2.58 12.15
C LEU A 57 -0.33 -1.15 11.68
N ALA A 58 -0.24 -0.17 12.59
CA ALA A 58 -0.52 1.24 12.29
C ALA A 58 0.25 1.74 11.05
N TRP A 59 1.44 1.18 10.81
CA TRP A 59 2.26 1.52 9.65
C TRP A 59 1.74 0.98 8.32
N ASP A 60 1.11 -0.20 8.31
CA ASP A 60 0.51 -0.76 7.09
C ASP A 60 -0.73 0.05 6.69
N SER A 61 -1.53 0.48 7.68
CA SER A 61 -2.71 1.35 7.46
C SER A 61 -2.33 2.71 6.84
N VAL A 62 -1.21 3.30 7.28
CA VAL A 62 -0.69 4.55 6.67
C VAL A 62 -0.27 4.32 5.21
N LEU A 63 0.36 3.19 4.91
CA LEU A 63 0.80 2.85 3.56
C LEU A 63 -0.38 2.54 2.63
N ASP A 64 -1.41 1.87 3.14
CA ASP A 64 -2.65 1.59 2.40
C ASP A 64 -3.38 2.90 2.09
N TRP A 65 -3.47 3.81 3.06
CA TRP A 65 -4.01 5.16 2.84
C TRP A 65 -3.22 5.93 1.77
N CYS A 66 -1.89 5.90 1.81
CA CYS A 66 -1.04 6.50 0.79
C CYS A 66 -1.28 5.87 -0.59
N GLY A 67 -1.42 4.55 -0.67
CA GLY A 67 -1.75 3.83 -1.91
C GLY A 67 -3.04 4.37 -2.52
N VAL A 68 -4.12 4.45 -1.74
CA VAL A 68 -5.41 4.99 -2.19
C VAL A 68 -5.29 6.45 -2.64
N MET A 69 -4.60 7.30 -1.87
CA MET A 69 -4.47 8.72 -2.24
C MET A 69 -3.65 8.89 -3.53
N LEU A 70 -2.60 8.10 -3.73
CA LEU A 70 -1.81 8.11 -4.98
C LEU A 70 -2.64 7.63 -6.17
N GLY A 71 -3.47 6.61 -5.99
CA GLY A 71 -4.41 6.14 -7.02
C GLY A 71 -5.45 7.19 -7.40
N ALA A 72 -6.03 7.86 -6.40
CA ALA A 72 -6.97 8.94 -6.61
C ALA A 72 -6.32 10.15 -7.30
N ALA A 73 -5.12 10.54 -6.85
CA ALA A 73 -4.33 11.60 -7.46
C ALA A 73 -3.96 11.27 -8.92
N PHE A 74 -3.62 10.02 -9.22
CA PHE A 74 -3.35 9.57 -10.59
C PHE A 74 -4.54 9.85 -11.53
N VAL A 75 -5.74 9.42 -11.16
CA VAL A 75 -6.93 9.63 -11.99
C VAL A 75 -7.33 11.10 -12.06
N TRP A 76 -7.22 11.83 -10.96
CA TRP A 76 -7.45 13.27 -10.95
C TRP A 76 -6.55 14.01 -11.94
N GLN A 77 -5.25 13.68 -11.96
CA GLN A 77 -4.27 14.33 -12.85
C GLN A 77 -4.44 13.93 -14.31
N ILE A 78 -4.87 12.69 -14.59
CA ILE A 78 -5.31 12.29 -15.93
C ILE A 78 -6.50 13.14 -16.38
N ALA A 79 -7.52 13.27 -15.54
CA ALA A 79 -8.70 14.07 -15.86
C ALA A 79 -8.37 15.56 -16.03
N ALA A 80 -7.36 16.06 -15.30
CA ALA A 80 -6.85 17.42 -15.43
C ALA A 80 -5.92 17.62 -16.65
N GLY A 81 -5.63 16.57 -17.42
CA GLY A 81 -4.75 16.63 -18.60
C GLY A 81 -3.25 16.73 -18.28
N SER A 82 -2.84 16.52 -17.02
CA SER A 82 -1.45 16.62 -16.59
C SER A 82 -0.77 15.26 -16.51
N ALA A 83 -0.31 14.77 -17.67
CA ALA A 83 0.36 13.47 -17.79
C ALA A 83 1.60 13.35 -16.90
N LEU A 84 2.36 14.44 -16.72
CA LEU A 84 3.55 14.46 -15.86
C LEU A 84 3.20 14.18 -14.39
N MET A 85 2.14 14.81 -13.87
CA MET A 85 1.73 14.62 -12.47
C MET A 85 1.06 13.26 -12.26
N ALA A 86 0.32 12.76 -13.25
CA ALA A 86 -0.18 11.39 -13.22
C ALA A 86 0.99 10.39 -13.17
N MET A 87 2.00 10.55 -14.02
CA MET A 87 3.18 9.71 -14.02
C MET A 87 3.94 9.80 -12.68
N ALA A 88 4.06 11.01 -12.10
CA ALA A 88 4.68 11.18 -10.79
C ALA A 88 3.94 10.39 -9.68
N ALA A 89 2.62 10.39 -9.69
CA ALA A 89 1.82 9.60 -8.73
C ALA A 89 2.03 8.09 -8.91
N ALA A 90 2.01 7.60 -10.15
CA ALA A 90 2.24 6.19 -10.46
C ALA A 90 3.66 5.74 -10.11
N VAL A 91 4.68 6.54 -10.45
CA VAL A 91 6.08 6.26 -10.10
C VAL A 91 6.28 6.28 -8.60
N SER A 92 5.64 7.20 -7.87
CA SER A 92 5.72 7.24 -6.40
C SER A 92 5.18 5.96 -5.77
N ALA A 93 4.02 5.46 -6.24
CA ALA A 93 3.47 4.19 -5.79
C ALA A 93 4.41 3.03 -6.09
N LEU A 94 5.01 2.99 -7.27
CA LEU A 94 5.99 1.98 -7.65
C LEU A 94 7.26 2.05 -6.81
N CYS A 95 7.78 3.24 -6.52
CA CYS A 95 8.96 3.41 -5.67
C CYS A 95 8.71 2.88 -4.26
N ILE A 96 7.54 3.16 -3.68
CA ILE A 96 7.14 2.60 -2.38
C ILE A 96 7.08 1.07 -2.47
N ALA A 97 6.42 0.51 -3.51
CA ALA A 97 6.33 -0.92 -3.76
C ALA A 97 7.72 -1.60 -3.85
N VAL A 98 8.66 -0.99 -4.58
CA VAL A 98 10.01 -1.54 -4.76
C VAL A 98 10.84 -1.45 -3.49
N VAL A 99 10.76 -0.32 -2.75
CA VAL A 99 11.52 -0.14 -1.50
C VAL A 99 11.05 -1.10 -0.43
N GLY A 100 9.73 -1.27 -0.26
CA GLY A 100 9.20 -2.20 0.73
C GLY A 100 9.37 -3.66 0.34
N TRP A 101 9.39 -3.99 -0.97
CA TRP A 101 9.82 -5.29 -1.48
C TRP A 101 11.27 -5.56 -1.09
N ALA A 102 12.20 -4.65 -1.45
CA ALA A 102 13.63 -4.82 -1.22
C ALA A 102 13.98 -4.98 0.27
N LYS A 103 13.27 -4.28 1.17
CA LYS A 103 13.45 -4.45 2.62
C LYS A 103 13.02 -5.83 3.12
N ARG A 104 12.02 -6.45 2.49
CA ARG A 104 11.45 -7.75 2.88
C ARG A 104 12.15 -8.93 2.21
N SER A 105 12.79 -8.73 1.06
CA SER A 105 13.58 -9.75 0.38
C SER A 105 14.98 -9.99 0.98
N LYS A 106 15.43 -9.15 1.93
CA LYS A 106 16.74 -9.35 2.55
C LYS A 106 16.71 -10.65 3.39
N PRO A 107 17.57 -11.64 3.11
CA PRO A 107 17.70 -12.78 4.00
C PRO A 107 18.19 -12.29 5.37
N ALA A 108 17.69 -12.92 6.44
CA ALA A 108 18.16 -12.69 7.79
C ALA A 108 19.63 -13.09 7.89
N SER A 109 20.52 -12.17 7.54
CA SER A 109 21.96 -12.36 7.66
C SER A 109 22.35 -11.93 9.07
N GLY A 110 22.70 -12.91 9.91
CA GLY A 110 23.53 -12.65 11.09
C GLY A 110 23.13 -13.28 12.43
N HIS A 111 22.76 -14.57 12.49
CA HIS A 111 22.79 -15.27 13.80
C HIS A 111 23.27 -16.73 13.83
N ASN A 112 23.60 -17.36 12.69
CA ASN A 112 24.01 -18.77 12.67
C ASN A 112 25.46 -18.99 12.16
N ALA A 113 26.35 -18.02 12.39
CA ALA A 113 27.79 -18.18 12.12
C ALA A 113 28.64 -18.30 13.40
N GLN A 114 28.01 -18.30 14.59
CA GLN A 114 28.72 -18.39 15.88
C GLN A 114 28.62 -19.76 16.57
N GLU A 115 27.89 -20.73 16.02
CA GLU A 115 27.80 -22.09 16.63
C GLU A 115 28.74 -23.13 15.99
N ALA A 116 29.68 -22.72 15.13
CA ALA A 116 30.59 -23.62 14.42
C ALA A 116 32.09 -23.26 14.59
N GLN A 117 32.47 -22.74 15.76
CA GLN A 117 33.86 -22.63 16.23
C GLN A 117 33.94 -23.03 17.70
#